data_AF-A0A660PQN8-F1
#
_entry.id   AF-A0A660PQN8-F1
#
_cell.length_a   1.000
_cell.length_b   1.000
_cell.length_c   1.000
_cell.angle_alpha   90.00
_cell.angle_beta   90.00
_cell.angle_gamma   90.00
#
_symmetry.space_group_name_H-M   'P 1'
#
loop_
_entity.id
_entity.type
_entity.pdbx_description
1 polymer ?
#
loop_
_entity_poly.entity_id
_entity_poly.type
_entity_poly.pdbx_seq_one_letter_code
_entity_poly.pdbx_strand_id
1 'polypeptide(L)' 'MSFFQYVHGRQILDSRGTPTIEVDVCLDDGTIGRAAVPSGASTGAHEA' A
#
# COMPACT_ATOMS: atom_id res chain seq x y z
N MET A 1 -5.25 22.99 2.39
CA MET A 1 -6.22 21.88 2.43
C MET A 1 -6.01 21.13 1.13
N SER A 2 -5.60 19.87 1.19
CA SER A 2 -5.29 19.06 0.01
C SER A 2 -6.28 17.89 -0.05
N PHE A 3 -6.97 17.73 -1.18
CA PHE A 3 -7.94 16.65 -1.40
C PHE A 3 -7.29 15.47 -2.15
N PHE A 4 -7.83 14.26 -1.96
CA PHE A 4 -7.40 13.11 -2.74
C PHE A 4 -7.85 13.26 -4.19
N GLN A 5 -6.90 13.20 -5.13
CA GLN A 5 -7.19 13.18 -6.56
C GLN A 5 -7.40 11.74 -7.04
N TYR A 6 -6.45 10.85 -6.73
CA TYR A 6 -6.60 9.41 -7.01
C TYR A 6 -5.80 8.54 -6.04
N VAL A 7 -6.25 7.30 -5.92
CA VAL A 7 -5.59 6.22 -5.18
C VAL A 7 -5.46 5.03 -6.12
N HIS A 8 -4.25 4.53 -6.32
CA HIS A 8 -3.98 3.42 -7.23
C HIS A 8 -3.20 2.31 -6.53
N GLY A 9 -3.80 1.12 -6.44
CA GLY A 9 -3.18 -0.08 -5.90
C GLY A 9 -2.65 -1.01 -6.99
N ARG A 10 -1.53 -1.68 -6.71
CA ARG A 10 -0.93 -2.72 -7.57
C ARG A 10 -0.36 -3.86 -6.73
N GLN A 11 -0.26 -5.03 -7.34
CA GLN A 11 0.46 -6.16 -6.75
C GLN A 11 1.96 -6.00 -6.97
N ILE A 12 2.75 -6.26 -5.93
CA ILE A 12 4.20 -6.39 -5.96
C ILE A 12 4.61 -7.69 -5.26
N LEU A 13 5.90 -8.04 -5.28
CA LEU A 13 6.44 -9.12 -4.45
C LEU A 13 7.21 -8.53 -3.27
N ASP A 14 7.04 -9.12 -2.08
CA ASP A 14 7.83 -8.76 -0.91
C ASP A 14 9.24 -9.40 -0.94
N SER A 15 10.01 -9.17 0.12
CA SER A 15 11.38 -9.74 0.26
C SER A 15 11.44 -11.27 0.26
N ARG A 16 10.33 -11.98 0.47
CA ARG A 16 10.20 -13.44 0.45
C ARG A 16 9.60 -13.96 -0.86
N GLY A 17 9.35 -13.08 -1.83
CA GLY A 17 8.69 -13.43 -3.09
C GLY A 17 7.18 -13.66 -2.95
N THR A 18 6.57 -13.25 -1.83
CA THR A 18 5.12 -13.39 -1.60
C THR A 18 4.41 -12.17 -2.21
N PRO A 19 3.34 -12.37 -3.00
CA PRO A 19 2.52 -11.26 -3.46
C PRO A 19 2.01 -10.38 -2.31
N THR A 20 2.20 -9.06 -2.42
CA THR A 20 1.66 -8.05 -1.51
C THR A 20 1.19 -6.81 -2.29
N ILE A 21 0.65 -5.80 -1.61
CA ILE A 21 0.06 -4.60 -2.20
C ILE A 21 0.98 -3.40 -2.01
N GLU A 22 1.13 -2.61 -3.08
CA GLU A 22 1.67 -1.26 -3.05
C GLU A 22 0.58 -0.27 -3.49
N VAL A 23 0.52 0.90 -2.84
CA VAL A 23 -0.45 1.96 -3.16
C VAL A 23 0.26 3.28 -3.40
N ASP A 24 -0.13 3.95 -4.48
CA ASP A 24 0.12 5.36 -4.73
C ASP A 24 -1.11 6.20 -4.35
N VAL A 25 -0.88 7.30 -3.63
CA VAL A 25 -1.88 8.33 -3.33
C VAL A 25 -1.39 9.64 -3.94
N CYS A 26 -2.22 10.24 -4.79
CA CYS A 26 -1.97 11.57 -5.35
C CYS A 26 -2.99 12.56 -4.79
N LEU A 27 -2.49 13.70 -4.31
CA LEU A 27 -3.31 14.82 -3.88
C LEU A 27 -3.56 15.79 -5.04
N ASP A 28 -4.54 16.67 -4.87
CA ASP A 28 -4.88 17.72 -5.83
C ASP A 28 -3.78 18.78 -6.02
N ASP A 29 -2.90 18.94 -5.03
CA ASP A 29 -1.71 19.80 -5.10
C ASP A 29 -0.51 19.15 -5.82
N GLY A 30 -0.65 17.91 -6.29
CA GLY A 30 0.39 17.16 -6.98
C GLY A 30 1.34 16.38 -6.07
N THR A 31 1.17 16.42 -4.75
CA THR A 31 1.93 15.57 -3.82
C THR A 31 1.62 14.10 -4.07
N ILE A 32 2.67 13.27 -4.12
CA ILE A 32 2.57 11.82 -4.31
C ILE A 32 3.18 11.10 -3.12
N GLY A 33 2.40 10.23 -2.49
CA GLY A 33 2.86 9.29 -1.47
C GLY A 33 2.75 7.85 -1.97
N ARG A 34 3.77 7.04 -1.71
CA ARG A 34 3.80 5.60 -2.02
C ARG A 34 4.07 4.78 -0.77
N ALA A 35 3.32 3.72 -0.57
CA ALA A 35 3.56 2.77 0.52
C ALA A 35 3.29 1.32 0.09
N ALA A 36 4.12 0.40 0.56
CA ALA A 36 3.94 -1.04 0.41
C ALA A 36 3.53 -1.66 1.75
N VAL A 37 2.61 -2.62 1.72
CA VAL A 37 2.16 -3.34 2.92
C VAL A 37 3.08 -4.55 3.16
N PRO A 38 3.66 -4.73 4.36
CA PRO A 38 4.43 -5.93 4.66
C PRO A 38 3.50 -7.15 4.76
N SER A 39 3.91 -8.28 4.20
CA SER A 39 3.17 -9.53 4.42
C SER A 39 3.58 -10.12 5.79
N GLY A 40 2.63 -10.22 6.71
CA GLY A 40 2.86 -10.91 7.98
C GLY A 40 3.14 -12.39 7.75
N ALA A 41 4.04 -13.00 8.52
CA ALA A 41 4.21 -14.46 8.55
C ALA A 41 3.28 -15.14 9.55
N SER A 42 2.71 -14.37 10.47
CA SER A 42 1.89 -14.83 11.58
C SER A 42 0.46 -15.12 11.13
N THR A 43 -0.21 -16.02 11.86
CA THR A 43 -1.57 -16.50 11.57
C THR A 43 -2.50 -16.36 12.79
N GLY A 44 -2.22 -15.40 13.67
CA GLY A 44 -3.02 -15.16 14.87
C GLY A 44 -4.48 -14.89 14.53
N ALA A 45 -5.40 -15.54 15.23
CA ALA A 45 -6.84 -15.47 14.95
C ALA A 45 -7.47 -14.07 15.16
N HIS A 46 -6.72 -13.11 15.68
CA HIS A 46 -7.14 -11.74 15.96
C HIS A 46 -6.24 -10.69 15.29
N GLU A 47 -5.40 -11.11 14.33
CA GLU A 47 -4.71 -10.16 13.47
C GLU A 47 -5.74 -9.41 12.60
N ALA A 48 -5.37 -8.18 12.22
CA ALA A 48 -6.26 -7.22 11.55
C ALA A 48 -6.84 -7.73 10.23
#